data_AF-A0A6C0DR71-F1
#
_entry.id   AF-A0A6C0DR71-F1
#
_cell.length_a   1.000
_cell.length_b   1.000
_cell.length_c   1.000
_cell.angle_alpha   90.00
_cell.angle_beta   90.00
_cell.angle_gamma   90.00
#
_symmetry.space_group_name_H-M   'P 1'
#
loop_
_entity.id
_entity.type
_entity.pdbx_description
1 polymer ?
#
loop_
_entity_poly.entity_id
_entity_poly.type
_entity_poly.pdbx_seq_one_letter_code
_entity_poly.pdbx_strand_id
1 'polypeptide(L)'
;MYFCKLGDLGTGLTNQIFSLITAIITARRMGHRLVIVDRFLNDFSKLSYTPVSSILDMVAINTLLLAEYGMMIVDREELVTFSSAIYGITGQTVDLTERLHQSAGGLLLPKETVLNSLGGDPAPGCVKQLRVTYTVYGQRVEEIYNELLEQDLSLDFDRVKYIYSFAMPNVHDLTMFDNILTSITYHKDLVAEADSLFQSGTKNVIHLRLEWDGIAHWSKMNQMTEDSFHTALVQRYTSIIEQEFAKSEEILILSSSLANPVIDFLNANGYNYRSPTKFYQEREKNAIIDLLVASRCNGLFIGNFNLANFNGSTFSYYAMKLCRPVKAIMIDLDRIADVESTYYKRRTLVLFVFHEMNRRVASFFRFAIFKDPGVDFILIANGKRLEFEVPPYVRVLRRDNLGYDFGGWSDGLLTDDLYKEYSSFIFVNSSVIGPFMRPGDGRRWTDIYLGGLVGDVKLFGSTINTCMRPMTNSHVQSYIFALDRSTLDYLIECGIFSMRDYVKTLDAAVHSREIAMSRRVIERGWNIGSLLTYYKGVDFTFSDRQPEAYGLVFMDDMVRTSCYNLLWNEYDLVFVKGNRGFAVDGVSPPLSPVITFDAITKACKSQLSFG
;
A
#
# COMPACT_ATOMS: atom_id res chain seq x y z
N MET A 1 22.48 -13.96 -1.35
CA MET A 1 21.06 -14.37 -1.46
C MET A 1 20.60 -14.77 -0.07
N TYR A 2 19.34 -14.57 0.26
CA TYR A 2 18.73 -15.01 1.52
C TYR A 2 17.71 -16.11 1.21
N PHE A 3 17.70 -17.21 1.96
CA PHE A 3 16.81 -18.36 1.70
C PHE A 3 15.67 -18.37 2.72
N CYS A 4 14.46 -18.04 2.26
CA CYS A 4 13.27 -17.84 3.08
C CYS A 4 12.38 -19.07 3.06
N LYS A 5 12.14 -19.68 4.23
CA LYS A 5 11.09 -20.68 4.39
C LYS A 5 9.77 -19.98 4.70
N LEU A 6 8.72 -20.24 3.91
CA LEU A 6 7.42 -19.61 4.13
C LEU A 6 6.69 -20.17 5.35
N GLY A 7 6.71 -21.48 5.56
CA GLY A 7 6.00 -22.08 6.68
C GLY A 7 6.30 -23.56 6.86
N ASP A 8 5.83 -24.07 8.00
CA ASP A 8 5.84 -25.47 8.40
C ASP A 8 4.44 -25.89 8.90
N LEU A 9 4.29 -27.18 9.24
CA LEU A 9 3.05 -27.68 9.84
C LEU A 9 2.58 -26.77 10.99
N GLY A 10 1.31 -26.35 10.93
CA GLY A 10 0.71 -25.36 11.83
C GLY A 10 0.78 -23.91 11.35
N THR A 11 1.42 -23.62 10.20
CA THR A 11 1.56 -22.26 9.69
C THR A 11 0.43 -21.90 8.72
N GLY A 12 -0.53 -21.10 9.19
CA GLY A 12 -1.58 -20.54 8.34
C GLY A 12 -1.08 -19.46 7.37
N LEU A 13 -1.92 -19.09 6.42
CA LEU A 13 -1.67 -18.13 5.34
C LEU A 13 -0.95 -16.87 5.81
N THR A 14 -1.52 -16.16 6.77
CA THR A 14 -0.98 -14.87 7.21
C THR A 14 0.38 -15.01 7.87
N ASN A 15 0.63 -16.12 8.57
CA ASN A 15 1.95 -16.39 9.14
C ASN A 15 2.97 -16.69 8.04
N GLN A 16 2.57 -17.35 6.95
CA GLN A 16 3.43 -17.54 5.77
C GLN A 16 3.79 -16.21 5.10
N ILE A 17 2.81 -15.32 4.92
CA ILE A 17 3.04 -13.97 4.37
C ILE A 17 3.92 -13.13 5.30
N PHE A 18 3.70 -13.20 6.62
CA PHE A 18 4.52 -12.46 7.58
C PHE A 18 5.95 -13.00 7.62
N SER A 19 6.13 -14.31 7.43
CA SER A 19 7.46 -14.92 7.28
C SER A 19 8.20 -14.37 6.06
N LEU A 20 7.52 -14.27 4.91
CA LEU A 20 8.07 -13.67 3.70
C LEU A 20 8.52 -12.22 3.93
N ILE A 21 7.66 -11.39 4.51
CA ILE A 21 7.95 -9.96 4.72
C ILE A 21 9.12 -9.79 5.69
N THR A 22 9.12 -10.56 6.78
CA THR A 22 10.21 -10.54 7.76
C THR A 22 11.53 -11.01 7.15
N ALA A 23 11.49 -12.01 6.27
CA ALA A 23 12.66 -12.46 5.53
C ALA A 23 13.19 -11.37 4.57
N ILE A 24 12.31 -10.64 3.87
CA ILE A 24 12.71 -9.51 3.01
C ILE A 24 13.40 -8.41 3.82
N ILE A 25 12.81 -8.02 4.96
CA ILE A 25 13.39 -6.99 5.85
C ILE A 25 14.75 -7.45 6.39
N THR A 26 14.83 -8.69 6.83
CA THR A 26 16.08 -9.29 7.37
C THR A 26 17.16 -9.38 6.30
N ALA A 27 16.81 -9.86 5.10
CA ALA A 27 17.72 -9.95 3.96
C ALA A 27 18.31 -8.57 3.62
N ARG A 28 17.46 -7.53 3.56
CA ARG A 28 17.90 -6.16 3.31
C ARG A 28 18.88 -5.66 4.38
N ARG A 29 18.59 -5.91 5.67
CA ARG A 29 19.49 -5.54 6.78
C ARG A 29 20.85 -6.23 6.69
N MET A 30 20.86 -7.47 6.19
CA MET A 30 22.09 -8.25 5.96
C MET A 30 22.81 -7.88 4.64
N GLY A 31 22.30 -6.89 3.89
CA GLY A 31 22.89 -6.48 2.60
C GLY A 31 22.61 -7.43 1.44
N HIS A 32 21.71 -8.39 1.61
CA HIS A 32 21.23 -9.23 0.50
C HIS A 32 20.21 -8.46 -0.33
N ARG A 33 20.27 -8.63 -1.66
CA ARG A 33 19.31 -8.03 -2.62
C ARG A 33 18.29 -9.03 -3.17
N LEU A 34 18.50 -10.31 -2.91
CA LEU A 34 17.70 -11.41 -3.44
C LEU A 34 17.25 -12.32 -2.31
N VAL A 35 15.95 -12.60 -2.28
CA VAL A 35 15.31 -13.56 -1.37
C VAL A 35 14.77 -14.72 -2.20
N ILE A 36 15.33 -15.91 -1.98
CA ILE A 36 14.83 -17.15 -2.58
C ILE A 36 13.74 -17.69 -1.67
N VAL A 37 12.54 -17.82 -2.20
CA VAL A 37 11.34 -18.16 -1.45
C VAL A 37 11.02 -19.64 -1.64
N ASP A 38 10.86 -20.34 -0.52
CA ASP A 38 10.47 -21.74 -0.50
C ASP A 38 8.99 -21.92 -0.92
N ARG A 39 8.56 -23.18 -1.09
CA ARG A 39 7.20 -23.54 -1.49
C ARG A 39 6.17 -22.99 -0.50
N PHE A 40 5.00 -22.68 -1.02
CA PHE A 40 3.83 -22.29 -0.23
C PHE A 40 3.13 -23.52 0.35
N LEU A 41 2.83 -23.51 1.65
CA LEU A 41 2.09 -24.57 2.33
C LEU A 41 0.59 -24.40 2.05
N ASN A 42 -0.01 -25.39 1.39
CA ASN A 42 -1.40 -25.35 0.93
C ASN A 42 -2.41 -25.52 2.08
N ASP A 43 -2.03 -26.21 3.14
CA ASP A 43 -2.90 -26.54 4.28
C ASP A 43 -2.06 -26.57 5.56
N PHE A 44 -2.46 -25.80 6.58
CA PHE A 44 -1.74 -25.77 7.86
C PHE A 44 -1.63 -27.16 8.55
N SER A 45 -2.53 -28.10 8.25
CA SER A 45 -2.60 -29.42 8.88
C SER A 45 -1.96 -30.54 8.06
N LYS A 46 -1.56 -30.28 6.81
CA LYS A 46 -1.01 -31.28 5.89
C LYS A 46 0.23 -30.74 5.20
N LEU A 47 1.28 -31.56 5.10
CA LEU A 47 2.49 -31.24 4.33
C LEU A 47 2.24 -31.34 2.82
N SER A 48 1.41 -30.44 2.30
CA SER A 48 1.13 -30.26 0.88
C SER A 48 1.62 -28.89 0.46
N TYR A 49 2.40 -28.84 -0.62
CA TYR A 49 3.11 -27.63 -1.04
C TYR A 49 2.87 -27.34 -2.51
N THR A 50 2.99 -26.06 -2.89
CA THR A 50 2.93 -25.61 -4.28
C THR A 50 3.99 -24.52 -4.53
N PRO A 51 4.45 -24.30 -5.78
CA PRO A 51 5.34 -23.19 -6.09
C PRO A 51 4.72 -21.86 -5.63
N VAL A 52 5.52 -20.97 -5.04
CA VAL A 52 4.99 -19.70 -4.53
C VAL A 52 4.49 -18.82 -5.67
N SER A 53 5.05 -18.93 -6.87
CA SER A 53 4.60 -18.22 -8.08
C SER A 53 3.19 -18.61 -8.54
N SER A 54 2.69 -19.78 -8.13
CA SER A 54 1.30 -20.19 -8.36
C SER A 54 0.30 -19.52 -7.40
N ILE A 55 0.80 -18.90 -6.33
CA ILE A 55 0.00 -18.27 -5.27
C ILE A 55 0.14 -16.75 -5.30
N LEU A 56 1.37 -16.26 -5.48
CA LEU A 56 1.70 -14.83 -5.48
C LEU A 56 2.02 -14.34 -6.89
N ASP A 57 1.57 -13.13 -7.20
CA ASP A 57 2.04 -12.41 -8.39
C ASP A 57 3.44 -11.84 -8.10
N MET A 58 4.45 -12.67 -8.36
CA MET A 58 5.85 -12.33 -8.10
C MET A 58 6.31 -11.12 -8.91
N VAL A 59 5.74 -10.87 -10.10
CA VAL A 59 6.09 -9.74 -10.97
C VAL A 59 5.61 -8.43 -10.35
N ALA A 60 4.34 -8.38 -9.93
CA ALA A 60 3.77 -7.21 -9.28
C ALA A 60 4.52 -6.87 -7.97
N ILE A 61 4.80 -7.88 -7.15
CA ILE A 61 5.54 -7.71 -5.90
C ILE A 61 6.97 -7.20 -6.17
N ASN A 62 7.69 -7.81 -7.12
CA ASN A 62 9.06 -7.41 -7.45
C ASN A 62 9.15 -6.00 -8.05
N THR A 63 8.13 -5.55 -8.78
CA THR A 63 8.08 -4.18 -9.31
C THR A 63 8.18 -3.15 -8.17
N LEU A 64 7.43 -3.36 -7.10
CA LEU A 64 7.48 -2.52 -5.91
C LEU A 64 8.79 -2.70 -5.13
N LEU A 65 9.20 -3.95 -4.87
CA LEU A 65 10.40 -4.23 -4.07
C LEU A 65 11.67 -3.66 -4.71
N LEU A 66 11.78 -3.68 -6.03
CA LEU A 66 12.88 -3.08 -6.77
C LEU A 66 12.87 -1.55 -6.67
N ALA A 67 11.71 -0.94 -6.92
CA ALA A 67 11.57 0.51 -6.93
C ALA A 67 11.83 1.14 -5.56
N GLU A 68 11.27 0.56 -4.50
CA GLU A 68 11.29 1.15 -3.15
C GLU A 68 12.50 0.68 -2.32
N TYR A 69 12.97 -0.55 -2.54
CA TYR A 69 13.93 -1.19 -1.64
C TYR A 69 15.17 -1.77 -2.33
N GLY A 70 15.22 -1.81 -3.67
CA GLY A 70 16.29 -2.48 -4.41
C GLY A 70 16.37 -3.99 -4.12
N MET A 71 15.22 -4.60 -3.81
CA MET A 71 15.07 -6.01 -3.42
C MET A 71 14.28 -6.80 -4.46
N MET A 72 14.45 -8.12 -4.43
CA MET A 72 13.79 -9.07 -5.32
C MET A 72 13.47 -10.36 -4.56
N ILE A 73 12.28 -10.91 -4.76
CA ILE A 73 11.91 -12.26 -4.38
C ILE A 73 11.89 -13.19 -5.60
N VAL A 74 12.29 -14.44 -5.43
CA VAL A 74 12.34 -15.44 -6.51
C VAL A 74 11.78 -16.75 -6.00
N ASP A 75 10.92 -17.38 -6.79
CA ASP A 75 10.46 -18.74 -6.51
C ASP A 75 11.65 -19.71 -6.66
N ARG A 76 11.89 -20.55 -5.67
CA ARG A 76 12.92 -21.59 -5.75
C ARG A 76 12.77 -22.51 -6.97
N GLU A 77 11.53 -22.78 -7.40
CA GLU A 77 11.24 -23.69 -8.51
C GLU A 77 11.53 -23.04 -9.88
N GLU A 78 11.68 -21.70 -9.91
CA GLU A 78 12.02 -20.93 -11.12
C GLU A 78 13.45 -20.36 -11.06
N LEU A 79 14.22 -20.68 -10.00
CA LEU A 79 15.52 -20.08 -9.76
C LEU A 79 16.57 -20.52 -10.78
N VAL A 80 16.59 -21.83 -11.10
CA VAL A 80 17.55 -22.42 -12.03
C VAL A 80 16.89 -23.34 -13.03
N THR A 81 17.23 -23.15 -14.30
CA THR A 81 16.84 -24.07 -15.38
C THR A 81 18.10 -24.65 -16.01
N PHE A 82 18.40 -25.92 -15.74
CA PHE A 82 19.46 -26.63 -16.45
C PHE A 82 19.12 -26.73 -17.95
N SER A 83 20.03 -26.29 -18.80
CA SER A 83 19.81 -26.20 -20.25
C SER A 83 20.57 -27.28 -21.03
N SER A 84 21.85 -27.48 -20.75
CA SER A 84 22.65 -28.50 -21.43
C SER A 84 23.92 -28.89 -20.68
N ALA A 85 24.41 -30.10 -20.92
CA ALA A 85 25.74 -30.55 -20.52
C ALA A 85 26.45 -31.25 -21.69
N ILE A 86 27.47 -30.60 -22.25
CA ILE A 86 28.22 -31.10 -23.41
C ILE A 86 29.61 -31.51 -22.96
N TYR A 87 29.99 -32.76 -23.19
CA TYR A 87 31.27 -33.32 -22.78
C TYR A 87 32.14 -33.65 -24.00
N GLY A 88 33.38 -33.17 -24.05
CA GLY A 88 34.29 -33.46 -25.17
C GLY A 88 35.36 -32.42 -25.41
N ILE A 89 35.86 -32.39 -26.64
CA ILE A 89 36.74 -31.35 -27.20
C ILE A 89 36.11 -30.74 -28.45
N THR A 90 36.67 -29.65 -28.97
CA THR A 90 36.15 -29.00 -30.18
C THR A 90 35.99 -29.99 -31.35
N GLY A 91 34.76 -30.18 -31.82
CA GLY A 91 34.42 -31.07 -32.94
C GLY A 91 34.22 -32.55 -32.59
N GLN A 92 34.49 -32.96 -31.35
CA GLN A 92 34.30 -34.33 -30.85
C GLN A 92 33.65 -34.29 -29.46
N THR A 93 32.32 -34.34 -29.41
CA THR A 93 31.54 -34.17 -28.17
C THR A 93 30.41 -35.19 -28.05
N VAL A 94 30.01 -35.48 -26.83
CA VAL A 94 28.77 -36.18 -26.48
C VAL A 94 27.87 -35.27 -25.65
N ASP A 95 26.57 -35.32 -25.94
CA ASP A 95 25.56 -34.62 -25.16
C ASP A 95 25.14 -35.49 -23.96
N LEU A 96 25.40 -34.99 -22.75
CA LEU A 96 25.04 -35.64 -21.49
C LEU A 96 23.78 -35.04 -20.86
N THR A 97 23.11 -34.09 -21.52
CA THR A 97 22.00 -33.30 -20.98
C THR A 97 20.92 -34.17 -20.37
N GLU A 98 20.32 -35.11 -21.11
CA GLU A 98 19.25 -35.97 -20.59
C GLU A 98 19.72 -36.91 -19.46
N ARG A 99 20.99 -37.34 -19.49
CA ARG A 99 21.54 -38.25 -18.47
C ARG A 99 21.85 -37.53 -17.17
N LEU A 100 22.08 -36.23 -17.24
CA LEU A 100 22.42 -35.37 -16.11
C LEU A 100 21.24 -34.53 -15.62
N HIS A 101 20.15 -34.47 -16.41
CA HIS A 101 18.92 -33.79 -16.03
C HIS A 101 18.21 -34.55 -14.91
N GLN A 102 18.05 -33.92 -13.75
CA GLN A 102 17.21 -34.46 -12.69
C GLN A 102 15.77 -33.99 -12.84
N SER A 103 14.83 -34.79 -12.31
CA SER A 103 13.38 -34.57 -12.37
C SER A 103 12.90 -33.21 -11.81
N ALA A 104 13.76 -32.49 -11.10
CA ALA A 104 13.49 -31.17 -10.50
C ALA A 104 14.23 -30.01 -11.20
N GLY A 105 14.70 -30.20 -12.45
CA GLY A 105 15.37 -29.13 -13.23
C GLY A 105 16.81 -28.81 -12.79
N GLY A 106 17.33 -29.52 -11.78
CA GLY A 106 18.68 -29.40 -11.24
C GLY A 106 19.70 -30.37 -11.86
N LEU A 107 20.96 -30.18 -11.46
CA LEU A 107 22.12 -31.00 -11.83
C LEU A 107 22.80 -31.49 -10.54
N LEU A 108 23.08 -32.78 -10.42
CA LEU A 108 24.00 -33.29 -9.41
C LEU A 108 24.96 -34.28 -10.07
N LEU A 109 26.23 -33.98 -9.97
CA LEU A 109 27.31 -34.78 -10.51
C LEU A 109 28.40 -34.91 -9.44
N PRO A 110 28.42 -36.03 -8.69
CA PRO A 110 29.44 -36.28 -7.67
C PRO A 110 30.83 -36.22 -8.29
N LYS A 111 31.83 -35.73 -7.54
CA LYS A 111 33.19 -35.56 -8.06
C LYS A 111 33.83 -36.88 -8.54
N GLU A 112 33.41 -38.01 -7.97
CA GLU A 112 33.89 -39.35 -8.33
C GLU A 112 33.29 -39.88 -9.64
N THR A 113 32.39 -39.12 -10.27
CA THR A 113 31.75 -39.55 -11.52
C THR A 113 32.76 -39.64 -12.65
N VAL A 114 32.84 -40.81 -13.28
CA VAL A 114 33.60 -41.02 -14.52
C VAL A 114 32.75 -40.60 -15.73
N LEU A 115 33.01 -39.42 -16.28
CA LEU A 115 32.24 -38.84 -17.41
C LEU A 115 32.20 -39.74 -18.65
N ASN A 116 33.31 -40.42 -18.96
CA ASN A 116 33.38 -41.39 -20.08
C ASN A 116 32.38 -42.56 -19.91
N SER A 117 32.03 -42.92 -18.67
CA SER A 117 31.05 -43.98 -18.39
C SER A 117 29.61 -43.52 -18.63
N LEU A 118 29.35 -42.21 -18.61
CA LEU A 118 28.01 -41.67 -18.82
C LEU A 118 27.61 -41.63 -20.29
N GLY A 119 28.51 -41.28 -21.22
CA GLY A 119 28.17 -41.11 -22.64
C GLY A 119 29.11 -41.80 -23.63
N GLY A 120 30.11 -42.53 -23.14
CA GLY A 120 31.26 -42.97 -23.93
C GLY A 120 32.39 -41.93 -23.93
N ASP A 121 33.55 -42.32 -24.45
CA ASP A 121 34.69 -41.42 -24.64
C ASP A 121 34.59 -40.76 -26.03
N PRO A 122 34.24 -39.46 -26.13
CA PRO A 122 34.06 -38.79 -27.41
C PRO A 122 35.40 -38.50 -28.13
N ALA A 123 36.54 -38.55 -27.44
CA ALA A 123 37.85 -38.25 -28.01
C ALA A 123 38.99 -39.04 -27.31
N PRO A 124 39.13 -40.35 -27.60
CA PRO A 124 40.11 -41.22 -26.94
C PRO A 124 41.54 -40.66 -26.96
N GLY A 125 42.23 -40.72 -25.82
CA GLY A 125 43.60 -40.24 -25.67
C GLY A 125 43.77 -38.72 -25.54
N CYS A 126 42.70 -37.94 -25.66
CA CYS A 126 42.70 -36.51 -25.36
C CYS A 126 42.11 -36.25 -23.96
N VAL A 127 42.37 -35.06 -23.38
CA VAL A 127 41.69 -34.59 -22.16
C VAL A 127 40.46 -33.80 -22.57
N LYS A 128 39.27 -34.17 -22.08
CA LYS A 128 38.00 -33.50 -22.40
C LYS A 128 37.60 -32.50 -21.34
N GLN A 129 36.59 -31.71 -21.66
CA GLN A 129 35.94 -30.80 -20.72
C GLN A 129 34.44 -31.01 -20.75
N LEU A 130 33.80 -30.79 -19.61
CA LEU A 130 32.35 -30.73 -19.46
C LEU A 130 31.92 -29.27 -19.47
N ARG A 131 31.14 -28.87 -20.46
CA ARG A 131 30.51 -27.55 -20.54
C ARG A 131 29.06 -27.66 -20.10
N VAL A 132 28.73 -26.99 -19.00
CA VAL A 132 27.37 -26.96 -18.44
C VAL A 132 26.77 -25.58 -18.68
N THR A 133 25.57 -25.55 -19.26
CA THR A 133 24.79 -24.33 -19.44
C THR A 133 23.51 -24.42 -18.63
N TYR A 134 23.23 -23.38 -17.87
CA TYR A 134 22.00 -23.25 -17.10
C TYR A 134 21.58 -21.77 -17.03
N THR A 135 20.33 -21.53 -16.71
CA THR A 135 19.82 -20.17 -16.50
C THR A 135 19.63 -19.96 -15.02
N VAL A 136 20.21 -18.89 -14.45
CA VAL A 136 19.90 -18.43 -13.09
C VAL A 136 19.22 -17.09 -13.21
N TYR A 137 17.99 -16.96 -12.69
CA TYR A 137 17.30 -15.67 -12.70
C TYR A 137 17.20 -15.05 -14.11
N GLY A 138 16.87 -15.88 -15.11
CA GLY A 138 16.78 -15.49 -16.52
C GLY A 138 18.12 -15.20 -17.23
N GLN A 139 19.24 -15.23 -16.52
CA GLN A 139 20.57 -15.04 -17.09
C GLN A 139 21.22 -16.38 -17.43
N ARG A 140 21.67 -16.52 -18.68
CA ARG A 140 22.39 -17.71 -19.13
C ARG A 140 23.80 -17.71 -18.52
N VAL A 141 24.12 -18.78 -17.81
CA VAL A 141 25.43 -19.09 -17.26
C VAL A 141 25.99 -20.29 -17.99
N GLU A 142 27.26 -20.21 -18.38
CA GLU A 142 28.02 -21.32 -18.95
C GLU A 142 29.29 -21.53 -18.12
N GLU A 143 29.47 -22.75 -17.63
CA GLU A 143 30.61 -23.14 -16.83
C GLU A 143 31.33 -24.32 -17.48
N ILE A 144 32.65 -24.35 -17.35
CA ILE A 144 33.51 -25.36 -17.95
C ILE A 144 34.25 -26.08 -16.83
N TYR A 145 34.12 -27.39 -16.80
CA TYR A 145 34.72 -28.29 -15.84
C TYR A 145 35.71 -29.22 -16.52
N ASN A 146 36.75 -29.62 -15.79
CA ASN A 146 37.71 -30.60 -16.25
C ASN A 146 37.07 -32.01 -16.33
N GLU A 147 37.66 -32.91 -17.13
CA GLU A 147 37.24 -34.32 -17.21
C GLU A 147 37.24 -35.03 -15.85
N LEU A 148 38.14 -34.62 -14.94
CA LEU A 148 38.13 -35.00 -13.53
C LEU A 148 37.60 -33.83 -12.71
N LEU A 149 36.48 -34.03 -12.02
CA LEU A 149 35.84 -33.00 -11.20
C LEU A 149 36.61 -32.81 -9.88
N GLU A 150 36.87 -31.56 -9.51
CA GLU A 150 37.55 -31.22 -8.25
C GLU A 150 36.62 -31.29 -7.03
N GLN A 151 35.32 -31.06 -7.25
CA GLN A 151 34.26 -31.06 -6.25
C GLN A 151 32.94 -31.51 -6.88
N ASP A 152 31.96 -31.85 -6.04
CA ASP A 152 30.62 -32.17 -6.50
C ASP A 152 30.05 -30.97 -7.25
N LEU A 153 29.56 -31.21 -8.47
CA LEU A 153 28.85 -30.21 -9.25
C LEU A 153 27.36 -30.34 -8.92
N SER A 154 26.81 -29.36 -8.21
CA SER A 154 25.43 -29.39 -7.73
C SER A 154 24.70 -28.07 -7.97
N LEU A 155 23.67 -28.11 -8.79
CA LEU A 155 22.62 -27.08 -8.94
C LEU A 155 21.38 -27.53 -8.16
N ASP A 156 21.57 -27.94 -6.90
CA ASP A 156 20.53 -28.47 -6.02
C ASP A 156 20.27 -27.50 -4.86
N PHE A 157 19.18 -26.73 -4.98
CA PHE A 157 18.74 -25.82 -3.92
C PHE A 157 17.96 -26.53 -2.81
N ASP A 158 17.67 -27.84 -2.92
CA ASP A 158 17.04 -28.63 -1.86
C ASP A 158 18.00 -28.88 -0.68
N ARG A 159 19.33 -28.83 -0.93
CA ARG A 159 20.36 -28.97 0.11
C ARG A 159 20.65 -27.70 0.88
N VAL A 160 20.11 -26.56 0.45
CA VAL A 160 20.29 -25.28 1.12
C VAL A 160 19.33 -25.16 2.30
N LYS A 161 19.82 -24.64 3.43
CA LYS A 161 18.98 -24.39 4.60
C LYS A 161 18.11 -23.14 4.39
N TYR A 162 16.81 -23.34 4.25
CA TYR A 162 15.82 -22.27 4.28
C TYR A 162 15.47 -21.87 5.72
N ILE A 163 15.36 -20.58 5.97
CA ILE A 163 15.15 -20.01 7.30
C ILE A 163 13.69 -19.56 7.42
N TYR A 164 12.94 -20.17 8.32
CA TYR A 164 11.61 -19.67 8.71
C TYR A 164 11.80 -18.48 9.64
N SER A 165 11.28 -17.32 9.23
CA SER A 165 11.53 -16.05 9.91
C SER A 165 10.21 -15.36 10.22
N PHE A 166 9.48 -15.82 11.24
CA PHE A 166 8.23 -15.15 11.63
C PHE A 166 8.46 -14.09 12.71
N ALA A 167 7.96 -12.88 12.47
CA ALA A 167 7.88 -11.85 13.49
C ALA A 167 6.63 -10.98 13.27
N MET A 168 6.05 -10.50 14.36
CA MET A 168 5.10 -9.39 14.30
C MET A 168 5.83 -8.10 13.90
N PRO A 169 5.16 -7.16 13.21
CA PRO A 169 5.75 -5.86 12.89
C PRO A 169 6.17 -5.15 14.18
N ASN A 170 7.40 -4.65 14.19
CA ASN A 170 7.93 -3.82 15.26
C ASN A 170 7.94 -2.34 14.83
N VAL A 171 8.04 -1.43 15.80
CA VAL A 171 7.96 0.03 15.55
C VAL A 171 8.99 0.54 14.53
N HIS A 172 10.19 -0.05 14.47
CA HIS A 172 11.25 0.38 13.56
C HIS A 172 10.99 -0.03 12.10
N ASP A 173 10.34 -1.18 11.90
CA ASP A 173 10.08 -1.72 10.56
C ASP A 173 8.64 -1.53 10.10
N LEU A 174 7.75 -1.02 10.97
CA LEU A 174 6.31 -1.00 10.74
C LEU A 174 5.94 -0.37 9.40
N THR A 175 6.56 0.75 9.02
CA THR A 175 6.30 1.40 7.73
C THR A 175 6.68 0.51 6.55
N MET A 176 7.86 -0.13 6.59
CA MET A 176 8.29 -1.04 5.52
C MET A 176 7.44 -2.30 5.49
N PHE A 177 7.13 -2.85 6.66
CA PHE A 177 6.29 -4.04 6.81
C PHE A 177 4.89 -3.80 6.25
N ASP A 178 4.21 -2.72 6.65
CA ASP A 178 2.87 -2.37 6.17
C ASP A 178 2.87 -2.07 4.68
N ASN A 179 3.89 -1.37 4.17
CA ASN A 179 4.01 -1.07 2.74
C ASN A 179 4.16 -2.36 1.92
N ILE A 180 5.00 -3.30 2.35
CA ILE A 180 5.12 -4.60 1.67
C ILE A 180 3.83 -5.41 1.82
N LEU A 181 3.27 -5.49 3.03
CA LEU A 181 2.05 -6.25 3.34
C LEU A 181 0.88 -5.83 2.45
N THR A 182 0.64 -4.52 2.33
CA THR A 182 -0.44 -3.97 1.49
C THR A 182 -0.17 -4.05 -0.01
N SER A 183 1.05 -4.45 -0.39
CA SER A 183 1.47 -4.62 -1.79
C SER A 183 1.59 -6.09 -2.21
N ILE A 184 1.39 -7.04 -1.29
CA ILE A 184 1.32 -8.45 -1.64
C ILE A 184 0.14 -8.67 -2.59
N THR A 185 0.46 -9.13 -3.80
CA THR A 185 -0.50 -9.40 -4.85
C THR A 185 -0.57 -10.91 -5.08
N TYR A 186 -1.78 -11.43 -5.27
CA TYR A 186 -2.04 -12.86 -5.44
C TYR A 186 -2.19 -13.22 -6.92
N HIS A 187 -1.96 -14.48 -7.26
CA HIS A 187 -2.11 -14.99 -8.61
C HIS A 187 -3.50 -14.68 -9.17
N LYS A 188 -3.55 -14.30 -10.45
CA LYS A 188 -4.76 -13.78 -11.13
C LYS A 188 -5.99 -14.68 -11.02
N ASP A 189 -5.80 -15.99 -10.94
CA ASP A 189 -6.90 -16.95 -10.86
C ASP A 189 -7.62 -16.86 -9.50
N LEU A 190 -6.86 -16.74 -8.39
CA LEU A 190 -7.41 -16.52 -7.05
C LEU A 190 -8.13 -15.16 -6.97
N VAL A 191 -7.57 -14.14 -7.64
CA VAL A 191 -8.20 -12.81 -7.73
C VAL A 191 -9.52 -12.88 -8.49
N ALA A 192 -9.56 -13.57 -9.63
CA ALA A 192 -10.77 -13.73 -10.43
C ALA A 192 -11.88 -14.46 -9.68
N GLU A 193 -11.54 -15.49 -8.91
CA GLU A 193 -12.50 -16.22 -8.06
C GLU A 193 -13.05 -15.34 -6.94
N ALA A 194 -12.19 -14.62 -6.23
CA ALA A 194 -12.63 -13.64 -5.24
C ALA A 194 -13.52 -12.56 -5.88
N ASP A 195 -13.15 -12.09 -7.08
CA ASP A 195 -13.89 -11.08 -7.82
C ASP A 195 -15.30 -11.56 -8.22
N SER A 196 -15.44 -12.84 -8.55
CA SER A 196 -16.74 -13.46 -8.86
C SER A 196 -17.73 -13.46 -7.69
N LEU A 197 -17.25 -13.34 -6.45
CA LEU A 197 -18.08 -13.29 -5.25
C LEU A 197 -18.56 -11.87 -4.91
N PHE A 198 -18.09 -10.86 -5.64
CA PHE A 198 -18.45 -9.46 -5.37
C PHE A 198 -19.78 -9.05 -5.97
N GLN A 199 -20.51 -8.27 -5.18
CA GLN A 199 -21.70 -7.56 -5.59
C GLN A 199 -21.54 -6.10 -5.19
N SER A 200 -22.10 -5.17 -5.97
CA SER A 200 -22.08 -3.75 -5.64
C SER A 200 -22.81 -3.46 -4.33
N GLY A 201 -22.34 -2.47 -3.56
CA GLY A 201 -23.03 -1.96 -2.37
C GLY A 201 -22.11 -1.80 -1.16
N THR A 202 -22.73 -1.49 -0.01
CA THR A 202 -22.06 -1.49 1.29
C THR A 202 -21.78 -2.94 1.70
N LYS A 203 -20.57 -3.21 2.18
CA LYS A 203 -20.08 -4.52 2.59
C LYS A 203 -19.56 -4.46 4.01
N ASN A 204 -20.33 -5.08 4.89
CA ASN A 204 -19.95 -5.33 6.27
C ASN A 204 -19.26 -6.69 6.34
N VAL A 205 -18.17 -6.80 7.09
CA VAL A 205 -17.37 -8.02 7.19
C VAL A 205 -17.12 -8.36 8.66
N ILE A 206 -17.31 -9.63 9.01
CA ILE A 206 -16.94 -10.16 10.33
C ILE A 206 -15.96 -11.31 10.13
N HIS A 207 -14.79 -11.21 10.74
CA HIS A 207 -13.87 -12.33 10.87
C HIS A 207 -14.11 -13.04 12.21
N LEU A 208 -14.60 -14.28 12.15
CA LEU A 208 -14.81 -15.13 13.32
C LEU A 208 -13.55 -15.97 13.58
N ARG A 209 -12.92 -15.79 14.75
CA ARG A 209 -11.77 -16.59 15.19
C ARG A 209 -12.18 -17.55 16.32
N LEU A 210 -13.00 -18.54 15.97
CA LEU A 210 -13.62 -19.49 16.91
C LEU A 210 -12.98 -20.88 16.91
N GLU A 211 -11.89 -21.09 16.17
CA GLU A 211 -11.27 -22.41 16.08
C GLU A 211 -10.49 -22.78 17.36
N TRP A 212 -10.54 -24.07 17.70
CA TRP A 212 -10.04 -24.60 18.97
C TRP A 212 -8.55 -24.37 19.22
N ASP A 213 -7.72 -24.27 18.17
CA ASP A 213 -6.31 -23.91 18.30
C ASP A 213 -6.14 -22.48 18.89
N GLY A 214 -6.98 -21.56 18.43
CA GLY A 214 -7.05 -20.20 18.94
C GLY A 214 -7.64 -20.15 20.35
N ILE A 215 -8.77 -20.83 20.57
CA ILE A 215 -9.43 -20.91 21.88
C ILE A 215 -8.46 -21.43 22.95
N ALA A 216 -7.71 -22.50 22.68
CA ALA A 216 -6.72 -23.06 23.59
C ALA A 216 -5.55 -22.09 23.89
N HIS A 217 -5.19 -21.24 22.94
CA HIS A 217 -4.14 -20.23 23.12
C HIS A 217 -4.62 -19.06 23.98
N TRP A 218 -5.74 -18.43 23.61
CA TRP A 218 -6.22 -17.22 24.29
C TRP A 218 -6.93 -17.49 25.61
N SER A 219 -7.52 -18.67 25.82
CA SER A 219 -8.05 -19.06 27.14
C SER A 219 -6.97 -19.04 28.22
N LYS A 220 -5.75 -19.51 27.90
CA LYS A 220 -4.59 -19.46 28.80
C LYS A 220 -4.17 -18.03 29.12
N MET A 221 -4.15 -17.13 28.12
CA MET A 221 -3.82 -15.71 28.33
C MET A 221 -4.83 -15.02 29.24
N ASN A 222 -6.11 -15.38 29.13
CA ASN A 222 -7.20 -14.83 29.93
C ASN A 222 -7.41 -15.55 31.27
N GLN A 223 -6.63 -16.59 31.58
CA GLN A 223 -6.77 -17.40 32.79
C GLN A 223 -8.18 -18.03 32.92
N MET A 224 -8.73 -18.49 31.80
CA MET A 224 -10.07 -19.11 31.69
C MET A 224 -9.96 -20.56 31.21
N THR A 225 -11.01 -21.36 31.43
CA THR A 225 -11.16 -22.63 30.71
C THR A 225 -11.47 -22.37 29.24
N GLU A 226 -11.13 -23.32 28.35
CA GLU A 226 -11.42 -23.22 26.91
C GLU A 226 -12.92 -22.95 26.65
N ASP A 227 -13.82 -23.69 27.31
CA ASP A 227 -15.27 -23.50 27.20
C ASP A 227 -15.74 -22.12 27.67
N SER A 228 -15.17 -21.62 28.78
CA SER A 228 -15.54 -20.31 29.32
C SER A 228 -15.07 -19.19 28.40
N PHE A 229 -13.85 -19.29 27.86
CA PHE A 229 -13.33 -18.32 26.89
C PHE A 229 -14.13 -18.35 25.58
N HIS A 230 -14.40 -19.54 25.05
CA HIS A 230 -15.23 -19.70 23.84
C HIS A 230 -16.62 -19.09 24.03
N THR A 231 -17.26 -19.33 25.17
CA THR A 231 -18.57 -18.74 25.52
C THR A 231 -18.49 -17.21 25.58
N ALA A 232 -17.47 -16.65 26.24
CA ALA A 232 -17.28 -15.20 26.33
C ALA A 232 -17.03 -14.56 24.95
N LEU A 233 -16.25 -15.21 24.09
CA LEU A 233 -15.99 -14.73 22.73
C LEU A 233 -17.23 -14.78 21.84
N VAL A 234 -18.02 -15.86 21.92
CA VAL A 234 -19.32 -15.96 21.23
C VAL A 234 -20.24 -14.83 21.69
N GLN A 235 -20.38 -14.63 23.01
CA GLN A 235 -21.19 -13.55 23.57
C GLN A 235 -20.74 -12.17 23.07
N ARG A 236 -19.42 -11.94 22.99
CA ARG A 236 -18.87 -10.69 22.46
C ARG A 236 -19.29 -10.46 21.02
N TYR A 237 -19.15 -11.45 20.14
CA TYR A 237 -19.61 -11.31 18.76
C TYR A 237 -21.10 -11.04 18.68
N THR A 238 -21.93 -11.82 19.38
CA THR A 238 -23.39 -11.67 19.28
C THR A 238 -23.84 -10.31 19.81
N SER A 239 -23.26 -9.83 20.92
CA SER A 239 -23.59 -8.49 21.45
C SER A 239 -23.18 -7.37 20.50
N ILE A 240 -22.00 -7.43 19.88
CA ILE A 240 -21.60 -6.42 18.89
C ILE A 240 -22.52 -6.47 17.68
N ILE A 241 -22.86 -7.67 17.19
CA ILE A 241 -23.76 -7.84 16.04
C ILE A 241 -25.13 -7.21 16.31
N GLU A 242 -25.71 -7.44 17.49
CA GLU A 242 -26.99 -6.85 17.91
C GLU A 242 -26.97 -5.34 18.00
N GLN A 243 -25.84 -4.76 18.42
CA GLN A 243 -25.69 -3.32 18.59
C GLN A 243 -25.45 -2.59 17.26
N GLU A 244 -24.77 -3.24 16.31
CA GLU A 244 -24.19 -2.56 15.16
C GLU A 244 -24.92 -2.81 13.83
N PHE A 245 -25.69 -3.89 13.71
CA PHE A 245 -26.32 -4.26 12.44
C PHE A 245 -27.85 -4.26 12.50
N ALA A 246 -28.47 -3.63 11.50
CA ALA A 246 -29.86 -3.91 11.17
C ALA A 246 -29.97 -5.27 10.46
N LYS A 247 -31.04 -6.02 10.74
CA LYS A 247 -31.25 -7.38 10.20
C LYS A 247 -31.24 -7.46 8.66
N SER A 248 -31.58 -6.37 7.97
CA SER A 248 -31.60 -6.28 6.52
C SER A 248 -30.22 -6.07 5.89
N GLU A 249 -29.25 -5.57 6.66
CA GLU A 249 -27.89 -5.33 6.16
C GLU A 249 -27.19 -6.65 5.85
N GLU A 250 -26.53 -6.74 4.70
CA GLU A 250 -25.74 -7.91 4.35
C GLU A 250 -24.44 -7.94 5.17
N ILE A 251 -24.24 -9.05 5.89
CA ILE A 251 -23.02 -9.34 6.64
C ILE A 251 -22.24 -10.44 5.92
N LEU A 252 -20.96 -10.18 5.64
CA LEU A 252 -20.07 -11.18 5.08
C LEU A 252 -19.25 -11.83 6.20
N ILE A 253 -19.49 -13.11 6.44
CA ILE A 253 -18.84 -13.89 7.49
C ILE A 253 -17.62 -14.60 6.91
N LEU A 254 -16.45 -14.29 7.47
CA LEU A 254 -15.20 -14.99 7.22
C LEU A 254 -14.93 -15.92 8.39
N SER A 255 -15.01 -17.22 8.12
CA SER A 255 -14.76 -18.27 9.10
C SER A 255 -14.24 -19.51 8.38
N SER A 256 -13.44 -20.31 9.09
CA SER A 256 -13.05 -21.65 8.64
C SER A 256 -14.21 -22.65 8.68
N SER A 257 -15.22 -22.42 9.53
CA SER A 257 -16.40 -23.26 9.66
C SER A 257 -17.66 -22.42 9.90
N LEU A 258 -18.74 -22.76 9.21
CA LEU A 258 -20.07 -22.18 9.47
C LEU A 258 -20.85 -22.93 10.55
N ALA A 259 -20.36 -24.10 10.99
CA ALA A 259 -20.93 -24.80 12.14
C ALA A 259 -20.35 -24.20 13.43
N ASN A 260 -20.92 -23.08 13.89
CA ASN A 260 -20.52 -22.43 15.14
C ASN A 260 -21.68 -21.61 15.77
N PRO A 261 -21.63 -21.31 17.08
CA PRO A 261 -22.74 -20.67 17.78
C PRO A 261 -23.09 -19.25 17.31
N VAL A 262 -22.16 -18.52 16.70
CA VAL A 262 -22.46 -17.17 16.15
C VAL A 262 -23.32 -17.29 14.91
N ILE A 263 -23.08 -18.30 14.07
CA ILE A 263 -23.94 -18.60 12.91
C ILE A 263 -25.33 -19.06 13.37
N ASP A 264 -25.41 -19.90 14.41
CA ASP A 264 -26.69 -20.30 15.00
C ASP A 264 -27.49 -19.09 15.50
N PHE A 265 -26.81 -18.14 16.16
CA PHE A 265 -27.38 -16.88 16.59
C PHE A 265 -27.90 -16.04 15.41
N LEU A 266 -27.12 -15.88 14.34
CA LEU A 266 -27.52 -15.13 13.15
C LEU A 266 -28.78 -15.74 12.49
N ASN A 267 -28.80 -17.07 12.36
CA ASN A 267 -29.94 -17.81 11.83
C ASN A 267 -31.20 -17.64 12.70
N ALA A 268 -31.07 -17.83 14.01
CA ALA A 268 -32.18 -17.74 14.96
C ALA A 268 -32.81 -16.34 15.00
N ASN A 269 -32.03 -15.30 14.74
CA ASN A 269 -32.47 -13.91 14.79
C ASN A 269 -32.80 -13.29 13.42
N GLY A 270 -32.61 -14.04 12.33
CA GLY A 270 -32.97 -13.62 10.98
C GLY A 270 -32.08 -12.51 10.40
N TYR A 271 -30.77 -12.55 10.69
CA TYR A 271 -29.81 -11.64 10.07
C TYR A 271 -29.49 -12.06 8.64
N ASN A 272 -29.38 -11.09 7.73
CA ASN A 272 -28.92 -11.32 6.37
C ASN A 272 -27.39 -11.49 6.34
N TYR A 273 -26.91 -12.72 6.17
CA TYR A 273 -25.48 -12.97 6.02
C TYR A 273 -25.16 -13.94 4.90
N ARG A 274 -23.91 -13.87 4.42
CA ARG A 274 -23.31 -14.81 3.49
C ARG A 274 -21.86 -15.10 3.87
N SER A 275 -21.30 -16.19 3.37
CA SER A 275 -19.88 -16.52 3.50
C SER A 275 -19.29 -16.83 2.13
N PRO A 276 -18.00 -16.54 1.87
CA PRO A 276 -17.37 -16.90 0.61
C PRO A 276 -17.48 -18.40 0.31
N THR A 277 -17.79 -18.73 -0.94
CA THR A 277 -17.75 -20.11 -1.41
C THR A 277 -16.33 -20.65 -1.27
N LYS A 278 -16.18 -21.85 -0.71
CA LYS A 278 -14.89 -22.53 -0.61
C LYS A 278 -14.64 -23.27 -1.93
N PHE A 279 -13.78 -22.72 -2.77
CA PHE A 279 -13.47 -23.25 -4.11
C PHE A 279 -12.49 -24.43 -4.06
N TYR A 280 -11.66 -24.50 -3.02
CA TYR A 280 -10.55 -25.43 -2.91
C TYR A 280 -10.74 -26.45 -1.80
N GLN A 281 -10.09 -27.60 -1.92
CA GLN A 281 -9.95 -28.52 -0.79
C GLN A 281 -8.92 -28.00 0.22
N GLU A 282 -7.95 -27.23 -0.28
CA GLU A 282 -6.84 -26.69 0.50
C GLU A 282 -7.26 -25.43 1.27
N ARG A 283 -7.08 -25.46 2.60
CA ARG A 283 -7.51 -24.38 3.50
C ARG A 283 -6.90 -23.02 3.15
N GLU A 284 -5.59 -22.97 2.87
CA GLU A 284 -4.90 -21.69 2.76
C GLU A 284 -5.28 -20.94 1.48
N LYS A 285 -5.60 -21.66 0.38
CA LYS A 285 -6.15 -21.03 -0.83
C LYS A 285 -7.51 -20.39 -0.55
N ASN A 286 -8.39 -21.08 0.17
CA ASN A 286 -9.66 -20.49 0.58
C ASN A 286 -9.48 -19.30 1.54
N ALA A 287 -8.48 -19.33 2.41
CA ALA A 287 -8.15 -18.18 3.27
C ALA A 287 -7.67 -16.96 2.45
N ILE A 288 -7.01 -17.18 1.30
CA ILE A 288 -6.67 -16.10 0.35
C ILE A 288 -7.94 -15.50 -0.23
N ILE A 289 -8.90 -16.34 -0.65
CA ILE A 289 -10.21 -15.87 -1.13
C ILE A 289 -10.92 -15.06 -0.04
N ASP A 290 -10.97 -15.56 1.19
CA ASP A 290 -11.56 -14.85 2.34
C ASP A 290 -10.89 -13.47 2.54
N LEU A 291 -9.56 -13.39 2.45
CA LEU A 291 -8.79 -12.15 2.61
C LEU A 291 -9.04 -11.15 1.47
N LEU A 292 -9.01 -11.63 0.22
CA LEU A 292 -9.31 -10.81 -0.96
C LEU A 292 -10.74 -10.29 -0.90
N VAL A 293 -11.67 -11.10 -0.41
CA VAL A 293 -13.05 -10.70 -0.18
C VAL A 293 -13.16 -9.67 0.95
N ALA A 294 -12.43 -9.87 2.05
CA ALA A 294 -12.34 -8.91 3.16
C ALA A 294 -11.84 -7.53 2.70
N SER A 295 -10.90 -7.48 1.75
CA SER A 295 -10.31 -6.23 1.25
C SER A 295 -11.35 -5.28 0.63
N ARG A 296 -12.52 -5.80 0.22
CA ARG A 296 -13.62 -4.98 -0.32
C ARG A 296 -14.54 -4.42 0.75
N CYS A 297 -14.29 -4.68 2.03
CA CYS A 297 -15.06 -4.10 3.12
C CYS A 297 -14.98 -2.56 3.08
N ASN A 298 -16.15 -1.94 2.99
CA ASN A 298 -16.33 -0.49 2.95
C ASN A 298 -17.37 0.01 3.96
N GLY A 299 -18.04 -0.90 4.68
CA GLY A 299 -18.97 -0.61 5.78
C GLY A 299 -18.31 -0.81 7.15
N LEU A 300 -18.87 -1.69 7.97
CA LEU A 300 -18.30 -2.11 9.25
C LEU A 300 -17.42 -3.37 9.09
N PHE A 301 -16.21 -3.33 9.64
CA PHE A 301 -15.37 -4.51 9.82
C PHE A 301 -15.31 -4.90 11.31
N ILE A 302 -15.55 -6.17 11.63
CA ILE A 302 -15.33 -6.73 12.97
C ILE A 302 -14.19 -7.74 12.88
N GLY A 303 -13.14 -7.54 13.69
CA GLY A 303 -11.98 -8.41 13.75
C GLY A 303 -11.44 -8.59 15.15
N ASN A 304 -10.29 -9.28 15.24
CA ASN A 304 -9.76 -9.80 16.49
C ASN A 304 -8.28 -9.43 16.64
N PHE A 305 -7.98 -8.14 16.82
CA PHE A 305 -6.60 -7.67 16.88
C PHE A 305 -6.45 -6.40 17.72
N ASN A 306 -5.51 -6.38 18.63
CA ASN A 306 -5.17 -5.19 19.40
C ASN A 306 -4.05 -4.41 18.69
N LEU A 307 -4.40 -3.24 18.14
CA LEU A 307 -3.46 -2.38 17.41
C LEU A 307 -2.46 -1.64 18.31
N ALA A 308 -2.71 -1.54 19.61
CA ALA A 308 -1.82 -0.84 20.54
C ALA A 308 -0.60 -1.70 20.93
N ASN A 309 -0.80 -3.01 21.11
CA ASN A 309 0.27 -3.94 21.49
C ASN A 309 0.71 -4.87 20.34
N PHE A 310 0.09 -4.76 19.15
CA PHE A 310 0.36 -5.59 17.98
C PHE A 310 0.17 -7.09 18.25
N ASN A 311 -0.93 -7.46 18.89
CA ASN A 311 -1.26 -8.87 19.17
C ASN A 311 -2.68 -9.28 18.75
N GLY A 312 -2.89 -10.58 18.58
CA GLY A 312 -4.16 -11.18 18.17
C GLY A 312 -4.08 -11.91 16.83
N SER A 313 -5.20 -11.93 16.09
CA SER A 313 -5.28 -12.60 14.80
C SER A 313 -4.52 -11.84 13.71
N THR A 314 -3.43 -12.42 13.21
CA THR A 314 -2.68 -11.90 12.06
C THR A 314 -3.55 -11.78 10.80
N PHE A 315 -4.58 -12.61 10.67
CA PHE A 315 -5.60 -12.48 9.61
C PHE A 315 -6.43 -11.21 9.76
N SER A 316 -6.96 -10.92 10.95
CA SER A 316 -7.71 -9.66 11.18
C SER A 316 -6.85 -8.44 10.96
N TYR A 317 -5.57 -8.47 11.37
CA TYR A 317 -4.63 -7.39 11.08
C TYR A 317 -4.45 -7.18 9.59
N TYR A 318 -4.17 -8.25 8.84
CA TYR A 318 -3.93 -8.14 7.40
C TYR A 318 -5.19 -7.69 6.65
N ALA A 319 -6.35 -8.28 6.96
CA ALA A 319 -7.63 -7.87 6.41
C ALA A 319 -7.91 -6.38 6.68
N MET A 320 -7.65 -5.90 7.91
CA MET A 320 -7.79 -4.48 8.28
C MET A 320 -6.89 -3.56 7.49
N LYS A 321 -5.65 -3.98 7.19
CA LYS A 321 -4.71 -3.19 6.39
C LYS A 321 -5.13 -3.10 4.92
N LEU A 322 -5.82 -4.11 4.41
CA LEU A 322 -6.29 -4.14 3.03
C LEU A 322 -7.64 -3.44 2.85
N CYS A 323 -8.54 -3.54 3.83
CA CYS A 323 -9.87 -2.98 3.71
C CYS A 323 -9.92 -1.47 4.00
N ARG A 324 -11.04 -0.84 3.65
CA ARG A 324 -11.26 0.60 3.88
C ARG A 324 -12.62 0.85 4.56
N PRO A 325 -12.86 0.24 5.73
CA PRO A 325 -14.17 0.23 6.37
C PRO A 325 -14.47 1.60 6.96
N VAL A 326 -15.73 2.05 6.92
CA VAL A 326 -16.21 3.29 7.58
C VAL A 326 -16.04 3.20 9.09
N LYS A 327 -16.21 2.01 9.65
CA LYS A 327 -15.99 1.70 11.07
C LYS A 327 -15.33 0.34 11.19
N ALA A 328 -14.42 0.19 12.14
CA ALA A 328 -13.80 -1.08 12.48
C ALA A 328 -13.92 -1.30 13.98
N ILE A 329 -14.33 -2.49 14.38
CA ILE A 329 -14.40 -2.92 15.77
C ILE A 329 -13.42 -4.08 15.94
N MET A 330 -12.53 -3.96 16.92
CA MET A 330 -11.51 -4.96 17.20
C MET A 330 -11.68 -5.53 18.60
N ILE A 331 -11.94 -6.83 18.66
CA ILE A 331 -11.97 -7.61 19.88
C ILE A 331 -10.54 -7.89 20.32
N ASP A 332 -10.20 -7.56 21.56
CA ASP A 332 -8.93 -7.94 22.16
C ASP A 332 -9.03 -9.38 22.68
N LEU A 333 -8.42 -10.32 21.96
CA LEU A 333 -8.41 -11.73 22.34
C LEU A 333 -7.54 -12.01 23.56
N ASP A 334 -6.55 -11.15 23.83
CA ASP A 334 -5.68 -11.31 25.00
C ASP A 334 -6.39 -10.90 26.29
N ARG A 335 -7.44 -10.07 26.17
CA ARG A 335 -8.26 -9.54 27.27
C ARG A 335 -9.74 -9.49 26.89
N ILE A 336 -10.39 -10.66 26.84
CA ILE A 336 -11.77 -10.79 26.36
C ILE A 336 -12.81 -10.06 27.22
N ALA A 337 -12.45 -9.73 28.46
CA ALA A 337 -13.29 -8.94 29.36
C ALA A 337 -13.25 -7.43 29.05
N ASP A 338 -12.18 -6.94 28.42
CA ASP A 338 -12.04 -5.51 28.09
C ASP A 338 -13.05 -5.12 27.00
N VAL A 339 -13.36 -3.82 26.91
CA VAL A 339 -14.20 -3.29 25.82
C VAL A 339 -13.43 -3.33 24.50
N GLU A 340 -14.13 -3.67 23.43
CA GLU A 340 -13.58 -3.68 22.09
C GLU A 340 -13.12 -2.28 21.66
N SER A 341 -12.03 -2.24 20.88
CA SER A 341 -11.52 -0.99 20.34
C SER A 341 -12.29 -0.63 19.08
N THR A 342 -12.83 0.59 19.03
CA THR A 342 -13.54 1.11 17.87
C THR A 342 -12.68 2.12 17.12
N TYR A 343 -12.53 1.92 15.82
CA TYR A 343 -11.81 2.80 14.90
C TYR A 343 -12.77 3.28 13.82
N TYR A 344 -12.71 4.56 13.47
CA TYR A 344 -13.48 5.11 12.37
C TYR A 344 -12.56 5.39 11.20
N LYS A 345 -13.05 5.17 9.97
CA LYS A 345 -12.36 5.64 8.77
C LYS A 345 -12.14 7.12 8.92
N ARG A 346 -10.90 7.54 8.69
CA ARG A 346 -10.63 8.97 8.56
C ARG A 346 -11.39 9.48 7.34
N ARG A 347 -12.49 10.20 7.55
CA ARG A 347 -13.18 10.91 6.47
C ARG A 347 -12.38 12.16 6.16
N THR A 348 -12.01 12.31 4.90
CA THR A 348 -11.23 13.45 4.41
C THR A 348 -12.15 14.37 3.62
N LEU A 349 -12.09 15.67 3.91
CA LEU A 349 -12.70 16.69 3.07
C LEU A 349 -11.60 17.36 2.23
N VAL A 350 -11.76 17.30 0.91
CA VAL A 350 -10.92 18.06 -0.04
C VAL A 350 -11.67 19.34 -0.42
N LEU A 351 -11.09 20.49 -0.09
CA LEU A 351 -11.64 21.81 -0.37
C LEU A 351 -10.87 22.47 -1.52
N PHE A 352 -11.47 22.51 -2.70
CA PHE A 352 -10.87 23.16 -3.86
C PHE A 352 -11.53 24.52 -4.12
N VAL A 353 -10.75 25.60 -4.05
CA VAL A 353 -11.23 26.98 -4.24
C VAL A 353 -10.74 27.60 -5.55
N PHE A 354 -11.64 28.30 -6.25
CA PHE A 354 -11.32 29.01 -7.49
C PHE A 354 -12.20 30.25 -7.71
N HIS A 355 -11.65 31.27 -8.35
CA HIS A 355 -12.36 32.50 -8.72
C HIS A 355 -12.87 32.49 -10.17
N GLU A 356 -12.21 31.78 -11.06
CA GLU A 356 -12.50 31.77 -12.50
C GLU A 356 -12.25 30.39 -13.09
N MET A 357 -13.03 30.03 -14.11
CA MET A 357 -12.78 28.83 -14.89
C MET A 357 -11.59 29.04 -15.82
N ASN A 358 -10.62 28.13 -15.77
CA ASN A 358 -9.46 28.14 -16.66
C ASN A 358 -8.96 26.70 -16.86
N ARG A 359 -7.93 26.51 -17.72
CA ARG A 359 -7.39 25.18 -18.03
C ARG A 359 -6.94 24.37 -16.81
N ARG A 360 -6.45 25.02 -15.75
CA ARG A 360 -6.00 24.36 -14.52
C ARG A 360 -7.18 23.86 -13.70
N VAL A 361 -8.21 24.70 -13.55
CA VAL A 361 -9.46 24.31 -12.87
C VAL A 361 -10.11 23.14 -13.60
N ALA A 362 -10.22 23.22 -14.93
CA ALA A 362 -10.75 22.13 -15.75
C ALA A 362 -9.91 20.84 -15.61
N SER A 363 -8.57 20.96 -15.57
CA SER A 363 -7.67 19.83 -15.33
C SER A 363 -7.91 19.19 -13.96
N PHE A 364 -8.06 19.99 -12.89
CA PHE A 364 -8.36 19.47 -11.56
C PHE A 364 -9.69 18.70 -11.55
N PHE A 365 -10.74 19.27 -12.15
CA PHE A 365 -12.06 18.63 -12.19
C PHE A 365 -12.02 17.28 -12.90
N ARG A 366 -11.24 17.19 -13.98
CA ARG A 366 -11.13 15.99 -14.80
C ARG A 366 -10.24 14.92 -14.20
N PHE A 367 -9.12 15.29 -13.57
CA PHE A 367 -8.05 14.35 -13.21
C PHE A 367 -7.81 14.20 -11.71
N ALA A 368 -8.28 15.14 -10.88
CA ALA A 368 -8.07 15.09 -9.44
C ALA A 368 -9.28 14.56 -8.66
N ILE A 369 -10.50 14.75 -9.18
CA ILE A 369 -11.74 14.36 -8.52
C ILE A 369 -12.04 12.87 -8.78
N PHE A 370 -12.36 12.13 -7.71
CA PHE A 370 -12.75 10.73 -7.77
C PHE A 370 -13.81 10.41 -6.72
N LYS A 371 -14.50 9.27 -6.88
CA LYS A 371 -15.48 8.77 -5.90
C LYS A 371 -14.80 7.84 -4.90
N ASP A 372 -14.90 8.14 -3.60
CA ASP A 372 -14.50 7.23 -2.52
C ASP A 372 -15.37 7.41 -1.27
N PRO A 373 -15.73 6.33 -0.54
CA PRO A 373 -16.51 6.45 0.69
C PRO A 373 -15.84 7.25 1.83
N GLY A 374 -14.51 7.39 1.80
CA GLY A 374 -13.73 8.12 2.81
C GLY A 374 -13.21 9.48 2.36
N VAL A 375 -13.48 9.92 1.14
CA VAL A 375 -13.02 11.22 0.62
C VAL A 375 -14.20 11.94 -0.04
N ASP A 376 -14.56 13.09 0.54
CA ASP A 376 -15.54 13.99 -0.06
C ASP A 376 -14.83 15.19 -0.68
N PHE A 377 -15.37 15.67 -1.79
CA PHE A 377 -14.91 16.89 -2.46
C PHE A 377 -15.95 17.99 -2.29
N ILE A 378 -15.47 19.19 -1.95
CA ILE A 378 -16.24 20.43 -2.07
C ILE A 378 -15.51 21.40 -3.00
N LEU A 379 -16.20 21.82 -4.06
CA LEU A 379 -15.71 22.85 -4.99
C LEU A 379 -16.31 24.20 -4.61
N ILE A 380 -15.44 25.13 -4.26
CA ILE A 380 -15.79 26.45 -3.75
C ILE A 380 -15.51 27.47 -4.85
N ALA A 381 -16.58 27.94 -5.48
CA ALA A 381 -16.53 28.97 -6.50
C ALA A 381 -16.69 30.35 -5.83
N ASN A 382 -15.61 31.13 -5.80
CA ASN A 382 -15.60 32.54 -5.41
C ASN A 382 -16.24 33.43 -6.50
N GLY A 383 -17.40 33.04 -7.00
CA GLY A 383 -18.20 33.80 -7.96
C GLY A 383 -19.59 33.19 -8.05
N LYS A 384 -20.60 33.85 -7.46
CA LYS A 384 -21.99 33.34 -7.39
C LYS A 384 -22.61 32.98 -8.75
N ARG A 385 -22.13 33.61 -9.82
CA ARG A 385 -22.64 33.43 -11.19
C ARG A 385 -21.84 32.43 -12.02
N LEU A 386 -20.84 31.76 -11.43
CA LEU A 386 -20.05 30.77 -12.14
C LEU A 386 -20.85 29.47 -12.29
N GLU A 387 -21.06 29.09 -13.54
CA GLU A 387 -21.69 27.83 -13.91
C GLU A 387 -20.63 26.83 -14.37
N PHE A 388 -20.77 25.61 -13.88
CA PHE A 388 -19.90 24.48 -14.19
C PHE A 388 -20.57 23.19 -13.72
N GLU A 389 -20.26 22.09 -14.40
CA GLU A 389 -20.79 20.77 -14.08
C GLU A 389 -19.79 19.97 -13.24
N VAL A 390 -20.32 19.19 -12.30
CA VAL A 390 -19.55 18.28 -11.46
C VAL A 390 -20.32 16.98 -11.28
N PRO A 391 -19.62 15.87 -10.96
CA PRO A 391 -20.30 14.64 -10.59
C PRO A 391 -21.24 14.83 -9.39
N PRO A 392 -22.37 14.09 -9.30
CA PRO A 392 -23.36 14.25 -8.22
C PRO A 392 -22.85 14.02 -6.80
N TYR A 393 -21.73 13.32 -6.65
CA TYR A 393 -21.09 13.06 -5.35
C TYR A 393 -20.18 14.19 -4.87
N VAL A 394 -20.04 15.27 -5.65
CA VAL A 394 -19.21 16.44 -5.32
C VAL A 394 -20.10 17.57 -4.81
N ARG A 395 -19.76 18.12 -3.65
CA ARG A 395 -20.45 19.29 -3.08
C ARG A 395 -19.99 20.56 -3.80
N VAL A 396 -20.88 21.53 -3.96
CA VAL A 396 -20.56 22.83 -4.58
C VAL A 396 -21.00 23.96 -3.67
N LEU A 397 -20.07 24.86 -3.36
CA LEU A 397 -20.35 26.12 -2.67
C LEU A 397 -20.10 27.28 -3.63
N ARG A 398 -21.12 28.11 -3.88
CA ARG A 398 -21.00 29.34 -4.66
C ARG A 398 -21.13 30.53 -3.73
N ARG A 399 -20.15 31.44 -3.76
CA ARG A 399 -20.06 32.57 -2.83
C ARG A 399 -19.51 33.83 -3.48
N ASP A 400 -19.56 34.94 -2.76
CA ASP A 400 -18.86 36.16 -3.15
C ASP A 400 -17.35 35.99 -2.98
N ASN A 401 -16.55 36.70 -3.77
CA ASN A 401 -15.09 36.66 -3.65
C ASN A 401 -14.59 37.49 -2.45
N LEU A 402 -14.91 37.07 -1.24
CA LEU A 402 -14.48 37.71 0.01
C LEU A 402 -13.41 36.86 0.70
N GLY A 403 -12.29 37.47 1.10
CA GLY A 403 -11.20 36.76 1.79
C GLY A 403 -10.38 35.82 0.92
N TYR A 404 -10.50 35.89 -0.41
CA TYR A 404 -9.79 35.05 -1.38
C TYR A 404 -9.93 33.55 -1.07
N ASP A 405 -8.85 32.77 -1.20
CA ASP A 405 -8.84 31.32 -0.98
C ASP A 405 -9.20 30.95 0.46
N PHE A 406 -8.59 31.62 1.45
CA PHE A 406 -8.86 31.38 2.87
C PHE A 406 -10.29 31.72 3.27
N GLY A 407 -10.89 32.77 2.69
CA GLY A 407 -12.30 33.05 2.88
C GLY A 407 -13.19 31.95 2.29
N GLY A 408 -12.83 31.43 1.11
CA GLY A 408 -13.58 30.34 0.49
C GLY A 408 -13.53 29.06 1.31
N TRP A 409 -12.33 28.67 1.75
CA TRP A 409 -12.15 27.52 2.65
C TRP A 409 -12.86 27.74 3.98
N SER A 410 -12.82 28.94 4.56
CA SER A 410 -13.54 29.24 5.81
C SER A 410 -15.04 29.01 5.66
N ASP A 411 -15.66 29.52 4.60
CA ASP A 411 -17.11 29.31 4.36
C ASP A 411 -17.41 27.84 4.11
N GLY A 412 -16.57 27.15 3.33
CA GLY A 412 -16.73 25.72 3.04
C GLY A 412 -16.57 24.82 4.27
N LEU A 413 -15.78 25.24 5.27
CA LEU A 413 -15.60 24.49 6.51
C LEU A 413 -16.67 24.80 7.55
N LEU A 414 -16.93 26.08 7.78
CA LEU A 414 -17.60 26.58 8.98
C LEU A 414 -19.12 26.76 8.78
N THR A 415 -19.59 26.81 7.54
CA THR A 415 -21.04 26.76 7.27
C THR A 415 -21.59 25.43 7.77
N ASP A 416 -22.61 25.50 8.63
CA ASP A 416 -23.26 24.35 9.27
C ASP A 416 -22.29 23.44 10.04
N ASP A 417 -21.14 23.97 10.46
CA ASP A 417 -20.06 23.21 11.09
C ASP A 417 -19.60 21.98 10.28
N LEU A 418 -19.67 22.05 8.94
CA LEU A 418 -19.38 20.92 8.04
C LEU A 418 -18.07 20.21 8.38
N TYR A 419 -17.04 20.97 8.76
CA TYR A 419 -15.75 20.41 9.13
C TYR A 419 -15.87 19.31 10.19
N LYS A 420 -16.82 19.41 11.15
CA LYS A 420 -17.04 18.44 12.25
C LYS A 420 -17.33 17.01 11.78
N GLU A 421 -17.73 16.81 10.53
CA GLU A 421 -17.95 15.49 9.91
C GLU A 421 -16.66 14.75 9.48
N TYR A 422 -15.51 15.45 9.42
CA TYR A 422 -14.27 14.93 8.80
C TYR A 422 -13.05 14.96 9.70
N SER A 423 -12.27 13.88 9.79
CA SER A 423 -11.06 13.85 10.64
C SER A 423 -9.81 14.48 10.01
N SER A 424 -9.82 14.71 8.69
CA SER A 424 -8.65 15.20 7.95
C SER A 424 -9.09 16.08 6.79
N PHE A 425 -8.20 16.99 6.38
CA PHE A 425 -8.51 18.03 5.42
C PHE A 425 -7.39 18.19 4.42
N ILE A 426 -7.75 18.45 3.17
CA ILE A 426 -6.81 18.91 2.15
C ILE A 426 -7.39 20.17 1.50
N PHE A 427 -6.61 21.25 1.54
CA PHE A 427 -6.96 22.53 0.97
C PHE A 427 -6.19 22.69 -0.33
N VAL A 428 -6.89 23.09 -1.40
CA VAL A 428 -6.31 23.25 -2.73
C VAL A 428 -6.87 24.52 -3.36
N ASN A 429 -6.03 25.31 -4.03
CA ASN A 429 -6.51 26.45 -4.82
C ASN A 429 -6.26 26.29 -6.31
N SER A 430 -6.91 27.15 -7.10
CA SER A 430 -6.85 27.14 -8.57
C SER A 430 -5.49 27.41 -9.22
N SER A 431 -4.44 27.63 -8.43
CA SER A 431 -3.08 27.79 -8.95
C SER A 431 -2.41 26.45 -9.28
N VAL A 432 -2.94 25.32 -8.80
CA VAL A 432 -2.32 24.00 -9.01
C VAL A 432 -2.35 23.51 -10.45
N ILE A 433 -1.34 22.72 -10.82
CA ILE A 433 -1.30 21.85 -12.00
C ILE A 433 -1.01 20.44 -11.49
N GLY A 434 -1.75 19.44 -11.95
CA GLY A 434 -1.66 18.05 -11.50
C GLY A 434 -3.04 17.39 -11.37
N PRO A 435 -3.16 16.22 -10.71
CA PRO A 435 -2.08 15.51 -10.02
C PRO A 435 -1.12 14.79 -11.00
N PHE A 436 0.17 14.82 -10.70
CA PHE A 436 1.21 14.05 -11.37
C PHE A 436 1.56 12.85 -10.49
N MET A 437 1.06 11.68 -10.88
CA MET A 437 1.29 10.42 -10.17
C MET A 437 2.33 9.59 -10.93
N ARG A 438 3.23 8.91 -10.20
CA ARG A 438 4.21 8.01 -10.83
C ARG A 438 3.48 6.80 -11.43
N PRO A 439 3.82 6.36 -12.65
CA PRO A 439 3.29 5.11 -13.20
C PRO A 439 3.53 3.94 -12.24
N GLY A 440 2.49 3.18 -11.93
CA GLY A 440 2.56 2.06 -10.98
C GLY A 440 2.40 2.43 -9.50
N ASP A 441 2.33 3.73 -9.14
CA ASP A 441 1.97 4.13 -7.78
C ASP A 441 0.46 3.89 -7.56
N GLY A 442 0.13 2.82 -6.83
CA GLY A 442 -1.25 2.43 -6.53
C GLY A 442 -1.95 3.31 -5.50
N ARG A 443 -1.25 4.28 -4.90
CA ARG A 443 -1.82 5.20 -3.92
C ARG A 443 -2.63 6.29 -4.60
N ARG A 444 -3.57 6.88 -3.87
CA ARG A 444 -4.24 8.11 -4.32
C ARG A 444 -3.40 9.32 -3.97
N TRP A 445 -3.53 10.39 -4.76
CA TRP A 445 -2.84 11.65 -4.48
C TRP A 445 -3.18 12.18 -3.08
N THR A 446 -4.41 11.98 -2.59
CA THR A 446 -4.81 12.36 -1.22
C THR A 446 -4.02 11.61 -0.16
N ASP A 447 -3.76 10.32 -0.39
CA ASP A 447 -3.06 9.44 0.55
C ASP A 447 -1.59 9.90 0.72
N ILE A 448 -1.00 10.49 -0.34
CA ILE A 448 0.36 11.05 -0.30
C ILE A 448 0.45 12.24 0.67
N TYR A 449 -0.49 13.19 0.62
CA TYR A 449 -0.47 14.35 1.52
C TYR A 449 -0.81 13.97 2.96
N LEU A 450 -1.81 13.11 3.15
CA LEU A 450 -2.18 12.64 4.48
C LEU A 450 -1.08 11.78 5.11
N GLY A 451 -0.34 11.02 4.30
CA GLY A 451 0.82 10.24 4.71
C GLY A 451 2.02 11.09 5.14
N GLY A 452 2.02 12.40 4.87
CA GLY A 452 3.03 13.33 5.37
C GLY A 452 2.77 13.84 6.79
N LEU A 453 1.57 13.62 7.35
CA LEU A 453 1.20 13.99 8.72
C LEU A 453 1.67 12.91 9.71
N VAL A 454 2.99 12.77 9.87
CA VAL A 454 3.64 11.75 10.70
C VAL A 454 4.27 12.39 11.93
N GLY A 455 4.15 11.73 13.08
CA GLY A 455 4.75 12.20 14.32
C GLY A 455 4.19 13.56 14.76
N ASP A 456 5.09 14.53 14.88
CA ASP A 456 4.82 15.91 15.27
C ASP A 456 4.50 16.85 14.08
N VAL A 457 4.55 16.35 12.84
CA VAL A 457 4.19 17.13 11.65
C VAL A 457 2.67 17.27 11.55
N LYS A 458 2.18 18.49 11.77
CA LYS A 458 0.73 18.80 11.84
C LYS A 458 0.18 19.61 10.67
N LEU A 459 1.06 20.10 9.81
CA LEU A 459 0.72 20.80 8.58
C LEU A 459 1.69 20.36 7.48
N PHE A 460 1.16 19.81 6.39
CA PHE A 460 1.98 19.20 5.34
C PHE A 460 1.51 19.63 3.96
N GLY A 461 2.42 20.06 3.07
CA GLY A 461 2.06 20.46 1.71
C GLY A 461 3.08 20.05 0.66
N SER A 462 2.99 20.61 -0.54
CA SER A 462 3.97 20.29 -1.60
C SER A 462 5.32 20.92 -1.32
N THR A 463 5.35 22.17 -0.85
CA THR A 463 6.59 22.94 -0.67
C THR A 463 6.52 23.84 0.56
N ILE A 464 7.70 24.10 1.16
CA ILE A 464 7.91 25.13 2.17
C ILE A 464 8.67 26.29 1.54
N ASN A 465 8.24 27.51 1.85
CA ASN A 465 8.98 28.73 1.57
C ASN A 465 9.44 29.33 2.90
N THR A 466 10.72 29.69 3.01
CA THR A 466 11.26 30.32 4.22
C THR A 466 11.46 31.82 4.11
N CYS A 467 11.27 32.39 2.92
CA CYS A 467 11.59 33.77 2.60
C CYS A 467 13.03 34.15 3.01
N MET A 468 13.95 33.17 2.96
CA MET A 468 15.34 33.28 3.47
C MET A 468 15.43 33.64 4.97
N ARG A 469 14.34 33.46 5.73
CA ARG A 469 14.23 33.75 7.17
C ARG A 469 13.54 32.57 7.88
N PRO A 470 14.23 31.43 8.02
CA PRO A 470 13.61 30.18 8.45
C PRO A 470 12.92 30.26 9.82
N MET A 471 13.47 31.03 10.75
CA MET A 471 12.91 31.15 12.10
C MET A 471 11.55 31.87 12.16
N THR A 472 11.33 32.84 11.26
CA THR A 472 10.16 33.74 11.35
C THR A 472 9.17 33.56 10.21
N ASN A 473 9.61 33.01 9.07
CA ASN A 473 8.84 33.00 7.83
C ASN A 473 8.71 31.61 7.20
N SER A 474 9.25 30.54 7.80
CA SER A 474 8.99 29.19 7.28
C SER A 474 7.50 28.88 7.26
N HIS A 475 6.99 28.61 6.06
CA HIS A 475 5.59 28.29 5.85
C HIS A 475 5.38 27.29 4.72
N VAL A 476 4.38 26.42 4.90
CA VAL A 476 3.83 25.60 3.83
C VAL A 476 3.09 26.52 2.87
N GLN A 477 3.42 26.44 1.57
CA GLN A 477 2.77 27.28 0.57
C GLN A 477 1.31 26.83 0.34
N SER A 478 0.38 27.79 0.29
CA SER A 478 -1.06 27.50 0.41
C SER A 478 -1.72 26.91 -0.84
N TYR A 479 -1.00 26.67 -1.94
CA TYR A 479 -1.63 26.12 -3.16
C TYR A 479 -2.15 24.69 -2.97
N ILE A 480 -1.50 23.92 -2.09
CA ILE A 480 -2.03 22.67 -1.56
C ILE A 480 -1.39 22.34 -0.20
N PHE A 481 -2.23 21.98 0.77
CA PHE A 481 -1.77 21.48 2.07
C PHE A 481 -2.82 20.63 2.76
N ALA A 482 -2.37 19.80 3.70
CA ALA A 482 -3.16 18.89 4.49
C ALA A 482 -2.90 19.05 5.98
N LEU A 483 -3.91 18.72 6.78
CA LEU A 483 -3.87 18.76 8.25
C LEU A 483 -4.96 17.85 8.85
N ASP A 484 -4.81 17.50 10.13
CA ASP A 484 -5.80 16.74 10.89
C ASP A 484 -6.85 17.65 11.57
N ARG A 485 -7.96 17.07 12.06
CA ARG A 485 -9.01 17.80 12.81
C ARG A 485 -8.44 18.63 13.95
N SER A 486 -7.54 18.06 14.75
CA SER A 486 -7.01 18.76 15.94
C SER A 486 -6.21 20.01 15.57
N THR A 487 -5.51 19.98 14.44
CA THR A 487 -4.80 21.12 13.89
C THR A 487 -5.78 22.14 13.32
N LEU A 488 -6.84 21.68 12.64
CA LEU A 488 -7.86 22.58 12.11
C LEU A 488 -8.56 23.36 13.22
N ASP A 489 -8.98 22.67 14.29
CA ASP A 489 -9.64 23.29 15.44
C ASP A 489 -8.80 24.43 16.02
N TYR A 490 -7.52 24.16 16.24
CA TYR A 490 -6.57 25.16 16.72
C TYR A 490 -6.39 26.34 15.74
N LEU A 491 -6.38 26.10 14.44
CA LEU A 491 -6.27 27.17 13.44
C LEU A 491 -7.56 28.00 13.32
N ILE A 492 -8.73 27.41 13.57
CA ILE A 492 -10.00 28.13 13.72
C ILE A 492 -9.95 29.01 14.97
N GLU A 493 -9.48 28.48 16.11
CA GLU A 493 -9.29 29.26 17.35
C GLU A 493 -8.33 30.43 17.16
N CYS A 494 -7.27 30.24 16.37
CA CYS A 494 -6.32 31.30 16.00
C CYS A 494 -6.90 32.35 15.03
N GLY A 495 -8.10 32.14 14.49
CA GLY A 495 -8.72 33.01 13.49
C GLY A 495 -8.11 32.93 12.09
N ILE A 496 -7.33 31.88 11.80
CA ILE A 496 -6.81 31.63 10.45
C ILE A 496 -7.96 31.28 9.50
N PHE A 497 -8.88 30.41 9.95
CA PHE A 497 -10.15 30.16 9.28
C PHE A 497 -11.26 30.85 10.06
N SER A 498 -11.98 31.76 9.42
CA SER A 498 -12.98 32.61 10.07
C SER A 498 -14.02 33.12 9.08
N MET A 499 -15.31 33.06 9.46
CA MET A 499 -16.40 33.71 8.73
C MET A 499 -16.68 35.15 9.21
N ARG A 500 -15.90 35.65 10.19
CA ARG A 500 -16.07 36.99 10.77
C ARG A 500 -14.96 37.96 10.39
N ASP A 501 -13.78 37.45 10.06
CA ASP A 501 -12.59 38.24 9.75
C ASP A 501 -12.00 37.85 8.39
N TYR A 502 -12.63 38.32 7.31
CA TYR A 502 -12.11 38.13 5.96
C TYR A 502 -11.02 39.15 5.66
N VAL A 503 -9.87 38.66 5.18
CA VAL A 503 -8.80 39.50 4.68
C VAL A 503 -9.26 40.31 3.46
N LYS A 504 -8.82 41.57 3.37
CA LYS A 504 -9.24 42.52 2.32
C LYS A 504 -8.21 42.72 1.22
N THR A 505 -6.97 42.27 1.43
CA THR A 505 -5.86 42.44 0.47
C THR A 505 -5.13 41.12 0.27
N LEU A 506 -4.51 40.97 -0.90
CA LEU A 506 -3.69 39.78 -1.21
C LEU A 506 -2.47 39.68 -0.27
N ASP A 507 -1.87 40.81 0.06
CA ASP A 507 -0.76 40.88 1.02
C ASP A 507 -1.15 40.35 2.40
N ALA A 508 -2.33 40.76 2.90
CA ALA A 508 -2.87 40.24 4.16
C ALA A 508 -3.24 38.74 4.06
N ALA A 509 -3.66 38.25 2.89
CA ALA A 509 -3.88 36.82 2.69
C ALA A 509 -2.57 36.02 2.77
N VAL A 510 -1.45 36.57 2.31
CA VAL A 510 -0.14 35.91 2.44
C VAL A 510 0.38 36.01 3.88
N HIS A 511 0.48 37.21 4.44
CA HIS A 511 1.09 37.42 5.76
C HIS A 511 0.21 36.93 6.92
N SER A 512 -1.05 37.36 6.96
CA SER A 512 -1.97 37.08 8.07
C SER A 512 -2.71 35.75 7.96
N ARG A 513 -2.55 35.03 6.84
CA ARG A 513 -3.10 33.68 6.67
C ARG A 513 -1.99 32.68 6.32
N GLU A 514 -1.47 32.64 5.09
CA GLU A 514 -0.51 31.60 4.65
C GLU A 514 0.73 31.46 5.56
N ILE A 515 1.43 32.57 5.86
CA ILE A 515 2.59 32.57 6.76
C ILE A 515 2.13 32.31 8.19
N ALA A 516 1.15 33.08 8.68
CA ALA A 516 0.65 32.98 10.05
C ALA A 516 0.17 31.56 10.40
N MET A 517 -0.48 30.85 9.49
CA MET A 517 -0.95 29.47 9.66
C MET A 517 0.19 28.55 10.07
N SER A 518 1.28 28.56 9.30
CA SER A 518 2.44 27.72 9.59
C SER A 518 3.15 28.17 10.87
N ARG A 519 3.22 29.49 11.11
CA ARG A 519 3.84 30.02 12.32
C ARG A 519 3.08 29.64 13.59
N ARG A 520 1.75 29.67 13.58
CA ARG A 520 0.92 29.24 14.72
C ARG A 520 1.09 27.75 15.03
N VAL A 521 1.23 26.91 14.01
CA VAL A 521 1.54 25.47 14.18
C VAL A 521 2.89 25.32 14.87
N ILE A 522 3.93 26.00 14.37
CA ILE A 522 5.28 25.95 14.92
C ILE A 522 5.35 26.49 16.35
N GLU A 523 4.71 27.62 16.64
CA GLU A 523 4.66 28.23 17.97
C GLU A 523 3.94 27.35 19.01
N ARG A 524 3.08 26.43 18.56
CA ARG A 524 2.43 25.42 19.43
C ARG A 524 3.35 24.23 19.75
N GLY A 525 4.57 24.20 19.20
CA GLY A 525 5.50 23.07 19.31
C GLY A 525 5.20 21.93 18.35
N TRP A 526 4.43 22.19 17.30
CA TRP A 526 4.18 21.22 16.22
C TRP A 526 5.01 21.56 14.99
N ASN A 527 5.47 20.56 14.26
CA ASN A 527 6.30 20.77 13.10
C ASN A 527 5.46 20.91 11.81
N ILE A 528 6.09 21.45 10.76
CA ILE A 528 5.55 21.52 9.41
C ILE A 528 6.41 20.67 8.46
N GLY A 529 5.81 20.18 7.38
CA GLY A 529 6.53 19.35 6.40
C GLY A 529 6.10 19.61 4.97
N SER A 530 6.88 19.08 4.03
CA SER A 530 6.50 19.11 2.62
C SER A 530 7.03 17.92 1.82
N LEU A 531 6.43 17.70 0.65
CA LEU A 531 6.92 16.73 -0.35
C LEU A 531 8.30 17.10 -0.92
N LEU A 532 8.64 18.40 -0.94
CA LEU A 532 9.94 18.85 -1.39
C LEU A 532 11.08 18.26 -0.54
N THR A 533 11.85 17.37 -1.16
CA THR A 533 12.92 16.61 -0.50
C THR A 533 14.08 17.49 -0.03
N TYR A 534 14.22 18.71 -0.56
CA TYR A 534 15.25 19.67 -0.14
C TYR A 534 15.22 19.98 1.36
N TYR A 535 14.02 19.97 1.97
CA TYR A 535 13.85 20.18 3.41
C TYR A 535 13.55 18.89 4.19
N LYS A 536 13.84 17.72 3.61
CA LYS A 536 13.62 16.44 4.27
C LYS A 536 14.47 16.36 5.55
N GLY A 537 13.81 16.08 6.68
CA GLY A 537 14.47 15.96 8.00
C GLY A 537 14.77 17.29 8.69
N VAL A 538 14.32 18.42 8.14
CA VAL A 538 14.36 19.71 8.84
C VAL A 538 13.26 19.74 9.90
N ASP A 539 13.63 20.10 11.13
CA ASP A 539 12.68 20.47 12.18
C ASP A 539 12.52 21.99 12.15
N PHE A 540 11.36 22.46 11.67
CA PHE A 540 11.06 23.89 11.55
C PHE A 540 10.65 24.54 12.86
N THR A 541 10.51 23.76 13.95
CA THR A 541 10.43 24.31 15.30
C THR A 541 11.78 24.82 15.79
N PHE A 542 12.87 24.30 15.22
CA PHE A 542 14.25 24.62 15.63
C PHE A 542 14.47 24.43 17.14
N SER A 543 13.75 23.47 17.73
CA SER A 543 13.77 23.20 19.17
C SER A 543 15.10 22.57 19.61
N ASP A 544 15.64 21.67 18.79
CA ASP A 544 16.87 20.93 19.09
C ASP A 544 18.16 21.56 18.51
N ARG A 545 18.06 22.32 17.41
CA ARG A 545 19.22 22.92 16.73
C ARG A 545 18.86 24.17 15.93
N GLN A 546 19.84 25.07 15.77
CA GLN A 546 19.70 26.29 14.98
C GLN A 546 19.74 26.01 13.46
N PRO A 547 19.17 26.90 12.61
CA PRO A 547 19.14 26.72 11.16
C PRO A 547 20.51 26.39 10.52
N GLU A 548 21.59 27.03 10.99
CA GLU A 548 22.94 26.85 10.44
C GLU A 548 23.48 25.42 10.60
N ALA A 549 22.96 24.68 11.60
CA ALA A 549 23.37 23.31 11.88
C ALA A 549 22.84 22.27 10.87
N TYR A 550 21.92 22.67 9.98
CA TYR A 550 21.37 21.76 8.95
C TYR A 550 22.25 21.63 7.71
N GLY A 551 23.30 22.45 7.56
CA GLY A 551 24.20 22.39 6.41
C GLY A 551 23.52 22.69 5.06
N LEU A 552 22.40 23.41 5.10
CA LEU A 552 21.60 23.79 3.92
C LEU A 552 21.34 25.30 3.92
N VAL A 553 21.04 25.84 2.75
CA VAL A 553 20.69 27.26 2.60
C VAL A 553 19.18 27.37 2.49
N PHE A 554 18.57 28.09 3.43
CA PHE A 554 17.12 28.29 3.45
C PHE A 554 16.70 29.28 2.35
N MET A 555 15.86 28.79 1.44
CA MET A 555 15.47 29.47 0.22
C MET A 555 14.09 30.14 0.32
N ASP A 556 13.89 31.14 -0.53
CA ASP A 556 12.58 31.68 -0.86
C ASP A 556 11.78 30.68 -1.76
N ASP A 557 10.85 31.16 -2.59
CA ASP A 557 10.03 30.33 -3.48
C ASP A 557 10.88 29.47 -4.44
N MET A 558 10.92 28.16 -4.20
CA MET A 558 11.67 27.20 -5.02
C MET A 558 10.86 26.65 -6.19
N VAL A 559 9.56 26.95 -6.31
CA VAL A 559 8.72 26.49 -7.43
C VAL A 559 8.92 27.41 -8.63
N ARG A 560 10.16 27.49 -9.12
CA ARG A 560 10.59 28.28 -10.29
C ARG A 560 11.28 27.38 -11.30
N THR A 561 11.22 27.74 -12.58
CA THR A 561 11.81 26.96 -13.69
C THR A 561 13.31 26.70 -13.49
N SER A 562 14.04 27.61 -12.83
CA SER A 562 15.46 27.44 -12.52
C SER A 562 15.77 26.31 -11.53
N CYS A 563 14.78 25.82 -10.78
CA CYS A 563 14.94 24.74 -9.80
C CYS A 563 14.38 23.40 -10.32
N TYR A 564 13.70 23.41 -11.47
CA TYR A 564 13.10 22.24 -12.08
C TYR A 564 14.18 21.25 -12.55
N ASN A 565 14.01 19.96 -12.25
CA ASN A 565 14.98 18.88 -12.43
C ASN A 565 16.32 19.05 -11.70
N LEU A 566 16.45 20.07 -10.84
CA LEU A 566 17.59 20.24 -9.94
C LEU A 566 17.21 19.97 -8.49
N LEU A 567 16.08 20.52 -8.04
CA LEU A 567 15.58 20.38 -6.67
C LEU A 567 14.25 19.63 -6.59
N TRP A 568 13.49 19.60 -7.68
CA TRP A 568 12.20 18.92 -7.77
C TRP A 568 11.79 18.68 -9.23
N ASN A 569 10.93 17.69 -9.44
CA ASN A 569 10.13 17.51 -10.65
C ASN A 569 8.63 17.38 -10.30
N GLU A 570 7.76 17.32 -11.30
CA GLU A 570 6.32 17.28 -11.14
C GLU A 570 5.82 16.07 -10.34
N TYR A 571 6.48 14.91 -10.47
CA TYR A 571 6.15 13.68 -9.74
C TYR A 571 6.59 13.72 -8.29
N ASP A 572 7.56 14.57 -7.93
CA ASP A 572 7.98 14.75 -6.54
C ASP A 572 6.94 15.56 -5.75
N LEU A 573 6.30 16.54 -6.39
CA LEU A 573 5.40 17.48 -5.72
C LEU A 573 3.92 17.11 -5.83
N VAL A 574 3.56 16.18 -6.72
CA VAL A 574 2.20 15.77 -7.09
C VAL A 574 1.38 16.89 -7.73
N PHE A 575 1.34 18.07 -7.12
CA PHE A 575 0.80 19.28 -7.69
C PHE A 575 1.90 20.36 -7.72
N VAL A 576 1.94 21.12 -8.81
CA VAL A 576 2.89 22.20 -9.01
C VAL A 576 2.15 23.54 -9.09
N LYS A 577 2.74 24.60 -8.54
CA LYS A 577 2.20 25.96 -8.61
C LYS A 577 2.32 26.53 -10.04
N GLY A 578 1.20 26.54 -10.76
CA GLY A 578 1.13 26.81 -12.19
C GLY A 578 1.19 28.27 -12.64
N ASN A 579 1.31 29.22 -11.72
CA ASN A 579 1.45 30.65 -12.03
C ASN A 579 2.91 31.14 -12.01
N ARG A 580 3.86 30.21 -12.21
CA ARG A 580 5.32 30.46 -12.16
C ARG A 580 6.04 30.29 -13.50
N GLY A 581 5.30 30.34 -14.62
CA GLY A 581 5.88 30.37 -15.97
C GLY A 581 6.12 29.00 -16.61
N PHE A 582 5.54 27.91 -16.08
CA PHE A 582 5.60 26.60 -16.72
C PHE A 582 4.70 26.56 -17.97
N ALA A 583 5.30 26.34 -19.15
CA ALA A 583 4.58 26.02 -20.37
C ALA A 583 4.10 24.57 -20.26
N VAL A 584 2.77 24.38 -20.21
CA VAL A 584 2.11 23.07 -20.04
C VAL A 584 2.04 22.28 -21.36
N ASP A 585 2.63 22.80 -22.44
CA ASP A 585 2.41 22.27 -23.79
C ASP A 585 3.22 20.98 -24.10
N GLY A 586 3.93 20.41 -23.11
CA GLY A 586 4.71 19.18 -23.27
C GLY A 586 4.61 18.16 -22.13
N VAL A 587 3.91 18.45 -21.03
CA VAL A 587 3.79 17.55 -19.87
C VAL A 587 2.31 17.32 -19.58
N SER A 588 1.68 16.47 -20.40
CA SER A 588 0.37 15.92 -20.08
C SER A 588 0.52 14.98 -18.87
N PRO A 589 -0.40 15.02 -17.89
CA PRO A 589 -0.45 13.99 -16.85
C PRO A 589 -0.51 12.61 -17.53
N PRO A 590 0.32 11.63 -17.13
CA PRO A 590 0.21 10.29 -17.70
C PRO A 590 -1.19 9.74 -17.45
N LEU A 591 -1.81 9.25 -18.52
CA LEU A 591 -3.11 8.59 -18.50
C LEU A 591 -3.06 7.39 -17.55
N SER A 592 -3.80 7.44 -16.44
CA SER A 592 -4.18 6.21 -15.73
C SER A 592 -5.19 5.46 -16.62
N PRO A 593 -5.08 4.12 -16.77
CA PRO A 593 -5.86 3.39 -17.77
C PRO A 593 -7.30 3.24 -17.28
N VAL A 594 -8.19 4.08 -17.81
CA VAL A 594 -9.59 3.69 -17.97
C VAL A 594 -9.80 3.50 -19.47
N ILE A 595 -9.58 2.26 -19.91
CA ILE A 595 -9.98 1.82 -21.24
C ILE A 595 -11.51 1.86 -21.28
N THR A 596 -12.08 2.65 -22.18
CA THR A 596 -13.33 2.29 -22.82
C THR A 596 -13.10 2.23 -24.33
N PHE A 597 -13.33 1.03 -24.88
CA PHE A 597 -13.04 0.61 -26.25
C PHE A 597 -13.84 1.41 -27.31
N ASP A 598 -14.83 2.20 -26.89
CA ASP A 598 -15.74 2.96 -27.78
C ASP A 598 -15.21 4.34 -28.21
N ALA A 599 -14.22 4.91 -27.51
CA ALA A 599 -13.69 6.23 -27.84
C ALA A 599 -12.72 6.23 -29.05
N ILE A 600 -12.10 5.08 -29.34
CA ILE A 600 -11.11 4.94 -30.43
C ILE A 600 -11.82 4.79 -31.80
N THR A 601 -13.03 4.23 -31.83
CA THR A 601 -13.76 3.96 -33.07
C THR A 601 -14.49 5.20 -33.62
N LYS A 602 -14.75 6.22 -32.79
CA LYS A 602 -15.50 7.42 -33.18
C LYS A 602 -14.63 8.58 -33.66
N ALA A 603 -13.34 8.58 -33.36
CA ALA A 603 -12.41 9.64 -33.77
C ALA A 603 -11.69 9.38 -35.12
N CYS A 604 -11.75 8.16 -35.67
CA CYS A 604 -11.09 7.80 -36.93
C CYS A 604 -11.99 7.91 -38.19
N LYS A 605 -13.15 8.57 -38.13
CA LYS A 605 -14.09 8.67 -39.26
C LYS A 605 -14.49 10.09 -39.68
N SER A 606 -13.83 11.15 -39.21
CA SER A 606 -14.19 12.54 -39.56
C SER A 606 -13.07 13.38 -40.18
N GLN A 607 -12.08 12.78 -40.85
CA GLN A 607 -11.13 13.51 -41.69
C GLN A 607 -10.81 12.77 -43.00
N LEU A 608 -11.82 12.57 -43.84
CA LEU A 608 -11.67 12.36 -45.29
C LEU A 608 -12.88 12.98 -46.00
N SER A 609 -12.84 14.29 -46.21
CA SER A 609 -13.62 14.99 -47.25
C SER A 609 -13.07 16.42 -47.44
N PHE A 610 -11.96 16.51 -48.17
CA PHE A 610 -11.75 17.59 -49.13
C PHE A 610 -11.83 16.93 -50.50
N GLY A 611 -12.77 17.40 -51.32
CA GLY A 611 -13.36 16.72 -52.47
C GLY A 611 -14.85 16.70 -52.31
#